data_AF-A0A387HFD4-F1
#
_entry.id   AF-A0A387HFD4-F1
#
_cell.length_a   1.000
_cell.length_b   1.000
_cell.length_c   1.000
_cell.angle_alpha   90.00
_cell.angle_beta   90.00
_cell.angle_gamma   90.00
#
_symmetry.space_group_name_H-M   'P 1'
#
loop_
_entity.id
_entity.type
_entity.pdbx_description
1 polymer ?
#
loop_
_entity_poly.entity_id
_entity_poly.type
_entity_poly.pdbx_seq_one_letter_code
_entity_poly.pdbx_strand_id
1 'polypeptide(L)'
;MAEVETADQVALDEVVAFTSGLIRIDTSNRGGGDCRERPAAEYVAERLAGAGLEPRMLERTEGRTNVVARIEGTDPSADALLVHGHLDVVPAEAADWSVHPFSGEVRDGVVWGRGAVDMKNMDAMVLAVVRSWARHGVRPRRDIVLAFTADEEDSAVDGAGFLTDHHPELFEGCTEGISESGGVTFHAGQGMEIYPIGAGERGTAWLRLTARGRAGHGSKVNRDNAVSRLAAAVTRIGAHEWPVRMTPTVRASIIELAALHGIDAHPDAADFDADELLGKLGPAAALVAPVIRNSANPTMLSAGYKVNVIPGSATAYVDGRILPGAEAEFHATLDELTGPEVDWDYYHGGVALEAPVDSPTFQKLKAALERFAPEGHVVPYCMSGGTDAKQFTRLGITGYGFAPLRLPAGLDYQALFHGVDERVPVDALHFGVRVLDHYLRSA
;
A
#
# COMPACT_ATOMS: atom_id res chain seq x y z
N MET A 1 -15.85 -32.93 -17.50
CA MET A 1 -15.89 -31.48 -17.80
C MET A 1 -14.46 -31.07 -18.00
N ALA A 2 -14.09 -30.56 -19.17
CA ALA A 2 -12.74 -30.02 -19.37
C ALA A 2 -12.52 -28.91 -18.34
N GLU A 3 -11.39 -28.90 -17.65
CA GLU A 3 -10.96 -27.72 -16.88
C GLU A 3 -11.04 -26.52 -17.85
N VAL A 4 -11.84 -25.52 -17.51
CA VAL A 4 -11.83 -24.25 -18.25
C VAL A 4 -10.42 -23.71 -18.07
N GLU A 5 -9.67 -23.63 -19.17
CA GLU A 5 -8.33 -23.09 -19.22
C GLU A 5 -8.34 -21.70 -18.56
N THR A 6 -7.51 -21.52 -17.53
CA THR A 6 -7.30 -20.23 -16.84
C THR A 6 -6.82 -19.19 -17.84
N ALA A 7 -7.37 -17.97 -17.80
CA ALA A 7 -7.08 -16.80 -18.66
C ALA A 7 -6.61 -17.08 -20.12
N ASP A 8 -7.43 -16.70 -21.11
CA ASP A 8 -7.11 -16.87 -22.53
C ASP A 8 -5.92 -16.02 -23.01
N GLN A 9 -5.33 -16.39 -24.16
CA GLN A 9 -4.22 -15.62 -24.76
C GLN A 9 -4.61 -14.15 -25.02
N VAL A 10 -5.88 -13.89 -25.34
CA VAL A 10 -6.37 -12.52 -25.52
C VAL A 10 -6.27 -11.72 -24.22
N ALA A 11 -6.57 -12.30 -23.06
CA ALA A 11 -6.36 -11.62 -21.76
C ALA A 11 -4.89 -11.33 -21.47
N LEU A 12 -3.99 -12.24 -21.86
CA LEU A 12 -2.55 -12.06 -21.72
C LEU A 12 -2.03 -10.92 -22.59
N ASP A 13 -2.50 -10.83 -23.84
CA ASP A 13 -2.15 -9.72 -24.73
C ASP A 13 -2.79 -8.39 -24.24
N GLU A 14 -4.04 -8.46 -23.76
CA GLU A 14 -4.78 -7.31 -23.22
C GLU A 14 -4.12 -6.73 -21.98
N VAL A 15 -3.62 -7.52 -21.03
CA VAL A 15 -2.96 -6.96 -19.83
C VAL A 15 -1.72 -6.14 -20.18
N VAL A 16 -0.92 -6.59 -21.15
CA VAL A 16 0.26 -5.84 -21.62
C VAL A 16 -0.17 -4.53 -22.29
N ALA A 17 -1.17 -4.60 -23.17
CA ALA A 17 -1.71 -3.43 -23.85
C ALA A 17 -2.37 -2.44 -22.89
N PHE A 18 -3.08 -2.93 -21.87
CA PHE A 18 -3.75 -2.10 -20.88
C PHE A 18 -2.77 -1.43 -19.93
N THR A 19 -1.76 -2.15 -19.46
CA THR A 19 -0.67 -1.59 -18.65
C THR A 19 0.03 -0.47 -19.44
N SER A 20 0.45 -0.76 -20.67
CA SER A 20 1.06 0.23 -21.57
C SER A 20 0.17 1.45 -21.81
N GLY A 21 -1.13 1.24 -22.06
CA GLY A 21 -2.09 2.31 -22.32
C GLY A 21 -2.33 3.20 -21.11
N LEU A 22 -2.48 2.62 -19.91
CA LEU A 22 -2.64 3.38 -18.67
C LEU A 22 -1.38 4.18 -18.33
N ILE A 23 -0.18 3.62 -18.53
CA ILE A 23 1.09 4.33 -18.31
C ILE A 23 1.24 5.55 -19.23
N ARG A 24 0.73 5.49 -20.47
CA ARG A 24 0.77 6.62 -21.41
C ARG A 24 -0.07 7.81 -20.99
N ILE A 25 -1.00 7.60 -20.07
CA ILE A 25 -1.84 8.65 -19.51
C ILE A 25 -1.13 9.19 -18.27
N ASP A 26 -0.56 10.38 -18.39
CA ASP A 26 0.09 11.07 -17.28
C ASP A 26 -0.96 11.50 -16.24
N THR A 27 -0.96 10.81 -15.11
CA THR A 27 -1.79 11.05 -13.92
C THR A 27 -0.89 11.36 -12.72
N SER A 28 0.19 12.13 -12.95
CA SER A 28 1.10 12.54 -11.89
C SER A 28 0.38 13.33 -10.80
N ASN A 29 0.41 12.84 -9.57
CA ASN A 29 -0.10 13.53 -8.39
C ASN A 29 1.05 14.17 -7.61
N ARG A 30 1.18 15.50 -7.67
CA ARG A 30 2.21 16.26 -6.92
C ARG A 30 1.71 16.67 -5.52
N GLY A 31 0.49 16.24 -5.18
CA GLY A 31 -0.28 16.73 -4.06
C GLY A 31 -0.88 18.11 -4.31
N GLY A 32 -1.90 18.45 -3.53
CA GLY A 32 -2.55 19.77 -3.62
C GLY A 32 -3.53 19.92 -4.78
N GLY A 33 -3.96 18.81 -5.39
CA GLY A 33 -5.11 18.75 -6.29
C GLY A 33 -4.83 19.05 -7.77
N ASP A 34 -3.58 18.98 -8.24
CA ASP A 34 -3.21 19.31 -9.62
C ASP A 34 -3.25 18.12 -10.61
N CYS A 35 -3.33 16.89 -10.09
CA CYS A 35 -3.51 15.68 -10.89
C CYS A 35 -4.83 15.70 -11.70
N ARG A 36 -4.86 14.96 -12.81
CA ARG A 36 -6.06 14.77 -13.63
C ARG A 36 -6.19 13.32 -14.09
N GLU A 37 -6.87 12.49 -13.31
CA GLU A 37 -7.12 11.07 -13.56
C GLU A 37 -8.23 10.82 -14.58
N ARG A 38 -9.08 11.82 -14.88
CA ARG A 38 -10.19 11.70 -15.84
C ARG A 38 -9.87 10.89 -17.09
N PRO A 39 -8.76 11.12 -17.84
CA PRO A 39 -8.51 10.35 -19.04
C PRO A 39 -8.20 8.87 -18.75
N ALA A 40 -7.56 8.55 -17.63
CA ALA A 40 -7.34 7.17 -17.18
C ALA A 40 -8.65 6.52 -16.73
N ALA A 41 -9.49 7.26 -16.00
CA ALA A 41 -10.82 6.81 -15.62
C ALA A 41 -11.71 6.52 -16.84
N GLU A 42 -11.66 7.37 -17.88
CA GLU A 42 -12.39 7.14 -19.15
C GLU A 42 -11.86 5.90 -19.87
N TYR A 43 -10.54 5.69 -19.87
CA TYR A 43 -9.90 4.49 -20.40
C TYR A 43 -10.38 3.21 -19.71
N VAL A 44 -10.43 3.20 -18.37
CA VAL A 44 -10.95 2.10 -17.56
C VAL A 44 -12.44 1.87 -17.83
N ALA A 45 -13.25 2.93 -17.77
CA ALA A 45 -14.69 2.87 -17.98
C ALA A 45 -15.05 2.32 -19.37
N GLU A 46 -14.33 2.71 -20.42
CA GLU A 46 -14.51 2.17 -21.77
C GLU A 46 -14.30 0.66 -21.82
N ARG A 47 -13.27 0.13 -21.13
CA ARG A 47 -12.94 -1.30 -21.12
C ARG A 47 -13.96 -2.12 -20.35
N LEU A 48 -14.45 -1.59 -19.23
CA LEU A 48 -15.53 -2.20 -18.44
C LEU A 48 -16.86 -2.17 -19.19
N ALA A 49 -17.20 -1.04 -19.83
CA ALA A 49 -18.40 -0.93 -20.67
C ALA A 49 -18.34 -1.90 -21.87
N GLY A 50 -17.17 -2.04 -22.50
CA GLY A 50 -16.93 -3.04 -23.54
C GLY A 50 -17.02 -4.49 -23.06
N ALA A 51 -17.00 -4.73 -21.75
CA ALA A 51 -17.28 -6.04 -21.13
C ALA A 51 -18.77 -6.21 -20.74
N GLY A 52 -19.62 -5.24 -21.06
CA GLY A 52 -21.06 -5.26 -20.74
C GLY A 52 -21.40 -4.79 -19.33
N LEU A 53 -20.48 -4.13 -18.62
CA LEU A 53 -20.74 -3.51 -17.32
C LEU A 53 -21.20 -2.06 -17.47
N GLU A 54 -21.81 -1.51 -16.41
CA GLU A 54 -22.22 -0.10 -16.33
C GLU A 54 -21.33 0.66 -15.33
N PRO A 55 -20.10 1.06 -15.71
CA PRO A 55 -19.21 1.79 -14.83
C PRO A 55 -19.75 3.18 -14.51
N ARG A 56 -19.69 3.57 -13.24
CA ARG A 56 -20.00 4.92 -12.76
C ARG A 56 -18.71 5.71 -12.61
N MET A 57 -18.65 6.87 -13.25
CA MET A 57 -17.55 7.82 -13.07
C MET A 57 -17.97 8.88 -12.06
N LEU A 58 -17.16 9.08 -11.02
CA LEU A 58 -17.53 9.89 -9.85
C LEU A 58 -16.40 10.88 -9.54
N GLU A 59 -16.76 12.15 -9.38
CA GLU A 59 -15.81 13.25 -9.14
C GLU A 59 -16.28 14.10 -7.96
N ARG A 60 -15.38 14.31 -7.01
CA ARG A 60 -15.51 15.38 -6.01
C ARG A 60 -14.93 16.69 -6.54
N THR A 61 -13.72 16.62 -7.09
CA THR A 61 -13.04 17.71 -7.77
C THR A 61 -12.98 17.42 -9.26
N GLU A 62 -13.26 18.42 -10.09
CA GLU A 62 -13.26 18.29 -11.55
C GLU A 62 -11.94 17.70 -12.05
N GLY A 63 -12.02 16.56 -12.73
CA GLY A 63 -10.85 15.86 -13.27
C GLY A 63 -10.19 14.84 -12.34
N ARG A 64 -10.51 14.83 -11.03
CA ARG A 64 -10.11 13.78 -10.06
C ARG A 64 -11.16 12.68 -10.05
N THR A 65 -11.11 11.82 -11.06
CA THR A 65 -12.21 10.91 -11.40
C THR A 65 -11.97 9.50 -10.91
N ASN A 66 -12.94 8.97 -10.17
CA ASN A 66 -13.01 7.57 -9.78
C ASN A 66 -13.90 6.77 -10.73
N VAL A 67 -13.71 5.46 -10.83
CA VAL A 67 -14.59 4.53 -11.57
C VAL A 67 -15.03 3.40 -10.66
N VAL A 68 -16.34 3.17 -10.55
CA VAL A 68 -16.89 2.04 -9.79
C VAL A 68 -17.82 1.21 -10.67
N ALA A 69 -17.67 -0.11 -10.66
CA ALA A 69 -18.56 -1.03 -11.36
C ALA A 69 -18.82 -2.28 -10.52
N ARG A 70 -19.97 -2.93 -10.72
CA ARG A 70 -20.32 -4.18 -10.04
C ARG A 70 -20.55 -5.29 -11.06
N ILE A 71 -19.96 -6.45 -10.79
CA ILE A 71 -20.20 -7.70 -11.50
C ILE A 71 -21.10 -8.55 -10.62
N GLU A 72 -22.31 -8.80 -11.08
CA GLU A 72 -23.28 -9.63 -10.34
C GLU A 72 -22.84 -11.10 -10.31
N GLY A 73 -22.71 -11.64 -9.10
CA GLY A 73 -22.42 -13.04 -8.83
C GLY A 73 -23.61 -13.96 -9.12
N THR A 74 -23.34 -15.26 -9.15
CA THR A 74 -24.39 -16.29 -9.33
C THR A 74 -25.15 -16.62 -8.05
N ASP A 75 -24.58 -16.31 -6.89
CA ASP A 75 -25.15 -16.56 -5.56
C ASP A 75 -25.53 -15.23 -4.89
N PRO A 76 -26.82 -14.85 -4.86
CA PRO A 76 -27.26 -13.59 -4.28
C PRO A 76 -27.20 -13.56 -2.74
N SER A 77 -26.88 -14.69 -2.09
CA SER A 77 -26.71 -14.76 -0.63
C SER A 77 -25.25 -14.59 -0.19
N ALA A 78 -24.31 -14.59 -1.13
CA ALA A 78 -22.90 -14.42 -0.83
C ALA A 78 -22.55 -12.93 -0.67
N ASP A 79 -21.76 -12.62 0.36
CA ASP A 79 -21.18 -11.29 0.53
C ASP A 79 -20.30 -10.92 -0.67
N ALA A 80 -20.29 -9.64 -1.03
CA ALA A 80 -19.49 -9.12 -2.13
C ALA A 80 -18.01 -8.99 -1.76
N LEU A 81 -17.15 -9.00 -2.78
CA LEU A 81 -15.72 -8.70 -2.65
C LEU A 81 -15.41 -7.38 -3.35
N LEU A 82 -14.70 -6.50 -2.66
CA LEU A 82 -14.09 -5.32 -3.28
C LEU A 82 -12.75 -5.70 -3.94
N VAL A 83 -12.55 -5.27 -5.18
CA VAL A 83 -11.24 -5.28 -5.83
C VAL A 83 -10.95 -3.83 -6.20
N HIS A 84 -9.93 -3.23 -5.60
CA HIS A 84 -9.64 -1.83 -5.82
C HIS A 84 -8.18 -1.55 -6.15
N GLY A 85 -7.97 -0.46 -6.87
CA GLY A 85 -6.67 0.11 -7.19
C GLY A 85 -6.79 1.59 -7.52
N HIS A 86 -5.67 2.30 -7.62
CA HIS A 86 -5.63 3.74 -7.88
C HIS A 86 -5.04 4.07 -9.25
N LEU A 87 -5.49 5.19 -9.83
CA LEU A 87 -5.18 5.62 -11.19
C LEU A 87 -4.08 6.67 -11.24
N ASP A 88 -3.86 7.40 -10.14
CA ASP A 88 -2.77 8.35 -10.04
C ASP A 88 -1.42 7.65 -9.85
N VAL A 89 -0.35 8.41 -9.99
CA VAL A 89 1.02 7.95 -9.81
C VAL A 89 1.84 9.09 -9.22
N VAL A 90 2.90 8.78 -8.47
CA VAL A 90 3.87 9.83 -8.10
C VAL A 90 4.53 10.48 -9.32
N PRO A 91 5.03 11.73 -9.20
CA PRO A 91 5.69 12.42 -10.30
C PRO A 91 6.96 11.70 -10.80
N ALA A 92 7.32 11.96 -12.06
CA ALA A 92 8.55 11.45 -12.67
C ALA A 92 9.24 12.52 -13.50
N GLU A 93 10.54 12.69 -13.29
CA GLU A 93 11.36 13.64 -14.05
C GLU A 93 12.00 12.95 -15.25
N ALA A 94 11.49 13.22 -16.46
CA ALA A 94 11.87 12.48 -17.67
C ALA A 94 13.38 12.49 -17.99
N ALA A 95 14.12 13.49 -17.51
CA ALA A 95 15.57 13.60 -17.71
C ALA A 95 16.37 12.54 -16.92
N ASP A 96 15.80 12.00 -15.85
CA ASP A 96 16.45 10.99 -15.02
C ASP A 96 16.23 9.57 -15.55
N TRP A 97 15.29 9.40 -16.50
CA TRP A 97 14.85 8.09 -16.96
C TRP A 97 15.54 7.64 -18.25
N SER A 98 15.87 6.35 -18.32
CA SER A 98 16.40 5.69 -19.51
C SER A 98 15.36 5.58 -20.63
N VAL A 99 14.08 5.53 -20.25
CA VAL A 99 12.91 5.51 -21.15
C VAL A 99 11.90 6.51 -20.61
N HIS A 100 11.31 7.33 -21.47
CA HIS A 100 10.36 8.35 -21.01
C HIS A 100 9.29 7.74 -20.08
N PRO A 101 9.05 8.31 -18.87
CA PRO A 101 8.25 7.67 -17.83
C PRO A 101 6.81 7.37 -18.24
N PHE A 102 6.24 8.19 -19.13
CA PHE A 102 4.89 8.00 -19.67
C PHE A 102 4.87 7.44 -21.10
N SER A 103 5.87 6.64 -21.48
CA SER A 103 5.93 6.03 -22.82
C SER A 103 5.02 4.79 -22.94
N GLY A 104 4.87 4.02 -21.86
CA GLY A 104 4.28 2.68 -21.90
C GLY A 104 5.02 1.75 -22.88
N GLU A 105 6.31 1.97 -23.10
CA GLU A 105 7.08 1.22 -24.10
C GLU A 105 7.20 -0.25 -23.69
N VAL A 106 6.87 -1.17 -24.60
CA VAL A 106 7.11 -2.60 -24.40
C VAL A 106 8.43 -2.94 -25.09
N ARG A 107 9.48 -3.16 -24.30
CA ARG A 107 10.83 -3.43 -24.80
C ARG A 107 11.55 -4.39 -23.86
N ASP A 108 12.31 -5.33 -24.42
CA ASP A 108 13.13 -6.28 -23.68
C ASP A 108 12.34 -7.14 -22.66
N GLY A 109 11.11 -7.51 -23.02
CA GLY A 109 10.26 -8.38 -22.19
C GLY A 109 9.61 -7.69 -20.99
N VAL A 110 9.69 -6.36 -20.90
CA VAL A 110 9.07 -5.55 -19.84
C VAL A 110 8.22 -4.43 -20.45
N VAL A 111 7.25 -3.93 -19.67
CA VAL A 111 6.53 -2.68 -19.94
C VAL A 111 7.18 -1.58 -19.09
N TRP A 112 7.67 -0.54 -19.74
CA TRP A 112 8.36 0.59 -19.11
C TRP A 112 7.40 1.72 -18.78
N GLY A 113 7.58 2.30 -17.58
CA GLY A 113 7.04 3.60 -17.23
C GLY A 113 6.52 3.68 -15.80
N ARG A 114 6.26 4.92 -15.37
CA ARG A 114 5.68 5.25 -14.07
C ARG A 114 4.27 4.66 -13.97
N GLY A 115 4.01 3.89 -12.92
CA GLY A 115 2.79 3.13 -12.71
C GLY A 115 2.84 1.68 -13.19
N ALA A 116 3.96 1.23 -13.74
CA ALA A 116 4.16 -0.18 -14.09
C ALA A 116 4.18 -1.11 -12.86
N VAL A 117 4.53 -0.59 -11.69
CA VAL A 117 4.58 -1.26 -10.38
C VAL A 117 3.46 -0.75 -9.49
N ASP A 118 3.24 0.57 -9.44
CA ASP A 118 2.32 1.22 -8.51
C ASP A 118 1.36 2.21 -9.20
N MET A 119 0.13 1.81 -9.50
CA MET A 119 -0.35 0.41 -9.50
C MET A 119 -1.15 0.04 -10.76
N LYS A 120 -0.91 0.75 -11.87
CA LYS A 120 -1.64 0.57 -13.14
C LYS A 120 -1.49 -0.84 -13.74
N ASN A 121 -0.48 -1.62 -13.33
CA ASN A 121 -0.37 -3.04 -13.66
C ASN A 121 -1.53 -3.86 -13.07
N MET A 122 -1.87 -3.67 -11.81
CA MET A 122 -2.94 -4.36 -11.12
C MET A 122 -4.29 -4.02 -11.74
N ASP A 123 -4.51 -2.74 -12.04
CA ASP A 123 -5.71 -2.29 -12.75
C ASP A 123 -5.86 -2.95 -14.11
N ALA A 124 -4.76 -3.00 -14.88
CA ALA A 124 -4.73 -3.68 -16.17
C ALA A 124 -4.99 -5.18 -16.05
N MET A 125 -4.47 -5.86 -15.02
CA MET A 125 -4.73 -7.27 -14.77
C MET A 125 -6.21 -7.53 -14.49
N VAL A 126 -6.83 -6.71 -13.62
CA VAL A 126 -8.26 -6.78 -13.31
C VAL A 126 -9.10 -6.57 -14.58
N LEU A 127 -8.79 -5.55 -15.38
CA LEU A 127 -9.50 -5.28 -16.64
C LEU A 127 -9.41 -6.44 -17.64
N ALA A 128 -8.23 -7.06 -17.76
CA ALA A 128 -8.03 -8.20 -18.64
C ALA A 128 -8.83 -9.43 -18.19
N VAL A 129 -8.87 -9.72 -16.88
CA VAL A 129 -9.67 -10.82 -16.31
C VAL A 129 -11.16 -10.60 -16.57
N VAL A 130 -11.68 -9.41 -16.26
CA VAL A 130 -13.11 -9.08 -16.43
C VAL A 130 -13.53 -9.16 -17.90
N ARG A 131 -12.70 -8.67 -18.81
CA ARG A 131 -12.98 -8.78 -20.26
C ARG A 131 -12.92 -10.21 -20.75
N SER A 132 -12.00 -11.04 -20.23
CA SER A 132 -11.98 -12.47 -20.51
C SER A 132 -13.25 -13.16 -20.03
N TRP A 133 -13.75 -12.81 -18.84
CA TRP A 133 -15.01 -13.35 -18.34
C TRP A 133 -16.20 -13.00 -19.22
N ALA A 134 -16.29 -11.75 -19.66
CA ALA A 134 -17.33 -11.31 -20.59
C ALA A 134 -17.29 -12.08 -21.92
N ARG A 135 -16.09 -12.32 -22.48
CA ARG A 135 -15.92 -13.13 -23.70
C ARG A 135 -16.41 -14.57 -23.54
N HIS A 136 -16.19 -15.17 -22.38
CA HIS A 136 -16.48 -16.58 -22.12
C HIS A 136 -17.80 -16.83 -21.38
N GLY A 137 -18.55 -15.78 -21.04
CA GLY A 137 -19.78 -15.88 -20.25
C GLY A 137 -19.53 -16.40 -18.82
N VAL A 138 -18.36 -16.12 -18.25
CA VAL A 138 -18.02 -16.49 -16.87
C VAL A 138 -18.66 -15.50 -15.92
N ARG A 139 -19.30 -16.01 -14.86
CA ARG A 139 -19.79 -15.22 -13.74
C ARG A 139 -19.18 -15.75 -12.44
N PRO A 140 -18.70 -14.87 -11.55
CA PRO A 140 -18.17 -15.28 -10.25
C PRO A 140 -19.29 -15.79 -9.34
N ARG A 141 -18.92 -16.51 -8.27
CA ARG A 141 -19.88 -17.00 -7.28
C ARG A 141 -20.57 -15.84 -6.56
N ARG A 142 -19.78 -14.91 -6.01
CA ARG A 142 -20.22 -13.72 -5.31
C ARG A 142 -20.09 -12.47 -6.16
N ASP A 143 -20.76 -11.40 -5.76
CA ASP A 143 -20.59 -10.09 -6.38
C ASP A 143 -19.13 -9.63 -6.28
N ILE A 144 -18.62 -9.05 -7.36
CA ILE A 144 -17.33 -8.37 -7.37
C ILE A 144 -17.57 -6.88 -7.63
N VAL A 145 -17.22 -6.04 -6.67
CA VAL A 145 -17.23 -4.59 -6.81
C VAL A 145 -15.83 -4.14 -7.19
N LEU A 146 -15.70 -3.47 -8.33
CA LEU A 146 -14.47 -2.90 -8.83
C LEU A 146 -14.45 -1.41 -8.50
N ALA A 147 -13.35 -0.92 -7.93
CA ALA A 147 -13.14 0.52 -7.72
C ALA A 147 -11.75 0.92 -8.19
N PHE A 148 -11.70 1.87 -9.12
CA PHE A 148 -10.46 2.50 -9.61
C PHE A 148 -10.47 3.94 -9.12
N THR A 149 -9.63 4.24 -8.14
CA THR A 149 -9.70 5.47 -7.36
C THR A 149 -8.75 6.54 -7.89
N ALA A 150 -9.05 7.80 -7.59
CA ALA A 150 -8.11 8.90 -7.74
C ALA A 150 -7.42 9.17 -6.39
N ASP A 151 -6.35 9.96 -6.40
CA ASP A 151 -5.79 10.60 -5.20
C ASP A 151 -5.19 9.71 -4.11
N GLU A 152 -4.83 8.48 -4.40
CA GLU A 152 -4.19 7.60 -3.40
C GLU A 152 -2.82 8.16 -3.00
N GLU A 153 -2.04 8.63 -3.98
CA GLU A 153 -0.65 9.10 -3.85
C GLU A 153 -0.52 10.47 -3.13
N ASP A 154 -1.62 10.99 -2.58
CA ASP A 154 -1.64 12.20 -1.72
C ASP A 154 -2.50 11.97 -0.47
N SER A 155 -3.82 12.10 -0.60
CA SER A 155 -4.72 12.24 0.56
C SER A 155 -5.92 11.30 0.59
N ALA A 156 -6.20 10.63 -0.53
CA ALA A 156 -7.41 9.89 -0.84
C ALA A 156 -8.72 10.70 -0.74
N VAL A 157 -8.67 12.02 -0.51
CA VAL A 157 -9.85 12.85 -0.25
C VAL A 157 -10.75 12.95 -1.49
N ASP A 158 -10.16 13.04 -2.68
CA ASP A 158 -10.91 12.99 -3.95
C ASP A 158 -11.15 11.55 -4.44
N GLY A 159 -10.52 10.58 -3.76
CA GLY A 159 -10.44 9.16 -4.09
C GLY A 159 -11.39 8.24 -3.34
N ALA A 160 -10.82 7.15 -2.81
CA ALA A 160 -11.52 6.24 -1.91
C ALA A 160 -12.18 6.96 -0.73
N GLY A 161 -11.57 8.06 -0.26
CA GLY A 161 -12.12 8.90 0.78
C GLY A 161 -13.50 9.45 0.44
N PHE A 162 -13.61 10.08 -0.73
CA PHE A 162 -14.87 10.58 -1.27
C PHE A 162 -15.87 9.45 -1.50
N LEU A 163 -15.43 8.33 -2.07
CA LEU A 163 -16.30 7.20 -2.36
C LEU A 163 -16.95 6.63 -1.10
N THR A 164 -16.19 6.45 -0.01
CA THR A 164 -16.74 5.89 1.22
C THR A 164 -17.60 6.90 1.98
N ASP A 165 -17.30 8.19 1.90
CA ASP A 165 -18.04 9.23 2.64
C ASP A 165 -19.34 9.64 1.94
N HIS A 166 -19.37 9.62 0.60
CA HIS A 166 -20.49 10.13 -0.19
C HIS A 166 -21.19 9.09 -1.06
N HIS A 167 -20.54 7.96 -1.33
CA HIS A 167 -21.08 6.87 -2.14
C HIS A 167 -20.99 5.48 -1.47
N PRO A 168 -21.23 5.34 -0.14
CA PRO A 168 -21.11 4.06 0.55
C PRO A 168 -22.07 2.99 -0.02
N GLU A 169 -23.18 3.39 -0.65
CA GLU A 169 -24.16 2.50 -1.27
C GLU A 169 -23.57 1.64 -2.40
N LEU A 170 -22.49 2.09 -3.05
CA LEU A 170 -21.85 1.32 -4.13
C LEU A 170 -21.13 0.07 -3.61
N PHE A 171 -20.73 0.11 -2.34
CA PHE A 171 -19.98 -0.94 -1.66
C PHE A 171 -20.87 -1.82 -0.77
N GLU A 172 -22.19 -1.65 -0.82
CA GLU A 172 -23.12 -2.43 -0.01
C GLU A 172 -22.90 -3.95 -0.22
N GLY A 173 -22.84 -4.68 0.89
CA GLY A 173 -22.56 -6.12 0.92
C GLY A 173 -21.08 -6.50 0.80
N CYS A 174 -20.16 -5.56 0.55
CA CYS A 174 -18.72 -5.87 0.60
C CYS A 174 -18.29 -6.10 2.05
N THR A 175 -17.73 -7.26 2.34
CA THR A 175 -17.16 -7.59 3.66
C THR A 175 -15.64 -7.68 3.63
N GLU A 176 -15.08 -7.92 2.45
CA GLU A 176 -13.66 -8.14 2.22
C GLU A 176 -13.22 -7.37 0.97
N GLY A 177 -11.93 -7.08 0.87
CA GLY A 177 -11.35 -6.45 -0.30
C GLY A 177 -9.92 -6.91 -0.59
N ILE A 178 -9.51 -6.84 -1.85
CA ILE A 178 -8.11 -6.99 -2.25
C ILE A 178 -7.62 -5.75 -3.02
N SER A 179 -6.35 -5.40 -2.84
CA SER A 179 -5.71 -4.27 -3.53
C SER A 179 -4.21 -4.49 -3.74
N GLU A 180 -3.45 -3.42 -3.91
CA GLU A 180 -1.99 -3.38 -4.02
C GLU A 180 -1.26 -3.99 -2.80
N SER A 181 0.07 -3.93 -2.81
CA SER A 181 0.86 -4.13 -1.60
C SER A 181 0.84 -5.58 -1.03
N GLY A 182 0.90 -6.56 -1.92
CA GLY A 182 1.16 -7.98 -1.62
C GLY A 182 1.03 -8.89 -2.84
N GLY A 183 1.28 -10.20 -2.69
CA GLY A 183 1.23 -11.19 -3.75
C GLY A 183 2.43 -11.19 -4.72
N VAL A 184 3.39 -10.28 -4.53
CA VAL A 184 4.57 -10.14 -5.39
C VAL A 184 5.74 -10.97 -4.88
N THR A 185 6.48 -11.66 -5.76
CA THR A 185 7.64 -12.45 -5.34
C THR A 185 8.74 -11.60 -4.69
N PHE A 186 9.15 -11.99 -3.50
CA PHE A 186 10.35 -11.55 -2.80
C PHE A 186 11.40 -12.66 -2.85
N HIS A 187 12.60 -12.34 -3.34
CA HIS A 187 13.72 -13.28 -3.44
C HIS A 187 14.61 -13.19 -2.20
N ALA A 188 14.50 -14.15 -1.29
CA ALA A 188 15.28 -14.17 -0.04
C ALA A 188 16.70 -14.79 -0.18
N GLY A 189 17.17 -14.99 -1.41
CA GLY A 189 18.41 -15.68 -1.73
C GLY A 189 18.24 -17.20 -1.89
N GLN A 190 19.28 -17.89 -2.37
CA GLN A 190 19.32 -19.36 -2.56
C GLN A 190 18.20 -19.95 -3.43
N GLY A 191 17.57 -19.14 -4.30
CA GLY A 191 16.44 -19.57 -5.14
C GLY A 191 15.09 -19.64 -4.41
N MET A 192 15.01 -19.13 -3.17
CA MET A 192 13.78 -19.07 -2.38
C MET A 192 12.85 -17.96 -2.89
N GLU A 193 11.70 -18.36 -3.44
CA GLU A 193 10.61 -17.45 -3.82
C GLU A 193 9.61 -17.34 -2.67
N ILE A 194 9.53 -16.15 -2.06
CA ILE A 194 8.54 -15.85 -1.03
C ILE A 194 7.45 -14.98 -1.66
N TYR A 195 6.20 -15.20 -1.31
CA TYR A 195 5.06 -14.41 -1.76
C TYR A 195 4.37 -13.79 -0.53
N PRO A 196 4.74 -12.55 -0.15
CA PRO A 196 4.14 -11.87 0.98
C PRO A 196 2.70 -11.45 0.64
N ILE A 197 1.68 -11.89 1.39
CA ILE A 197 0.28 -11.43 1.24
C ILE A 197 -0.01 -10.40 2.32
N GLY A 198 -0.42 -9.20 1.91
CA GLY A 198 -0.74 -8.11 2.83
C GLY A 198 -1.92 -8.48 3.73
N ALA A 199 -1.69 -8.52 5.04
CA ALA A 199 -2.72 -8.69 6.06
C ALA A 199 -2.57 -7.64 7.19
N GLY A 200 -1.69 -6.66 7.02
CA GLY A 200 -1.63 -5.51 7.90
C GLY A 200 -0.90 -4.34 7.26
N GLU A 201 -1.14 -3.16 7.80
CA GLU A 201 -0.51 -1.91 7.38
C GLU A 201 -0.21 -1.06 8.61
N ARG A 202 0.93 -0.37 8.62
CA ARG A 202 1.22 0.59 9.68
C ARG A 202 0.35 1.83 9.53
N GLY A 203 -0.07 2.37 10.66
CA GLY A 203 -0.66 3.70 10.73
C GLY A 203 0.37 4.78 10.46
N THR A 204 -0.07 5.88 9.87
CA THR A 204 0.75 7.07 9.63
C THR A 204 0.42 8.10 10.68
N ALA A 205 1.44 8.67 11.31
CA ALA A 205 1.31 9.73 12.32
C ALA A 205 2.33 10.82 12.04
N TRP A 206 2.04 11.68 11.07
CA TRP A 206 2.86 12.86 10.83
C TRP A 206 2.48 13.93 11.83
N LEU A 207 3.38 14.18 12.78
CA LEU A 207 3.12 15.06 13.91
C LEU A 207 3.75 16.42 13.67
N ARG A 208 3.05 17.47 14.09
CA ARG A 208 3.60 18.81 14.26
C ARG A 208 3.82 19.05 15.74
N LEU A 209 5.06 19.41 16.09
CA LEU A 209 5.45 19.78 17.45
C LEU A 209 5.63 21.28 17.53
N THR A 210 5.09 21.91 18.58
CA THR A 210 5.18 23.36 18.79
C THR A 210 5.67 23.67 20.20
N ALA A 211 6.79 24.38 20.30
CA ALA A 211 7.25 24.96 21.55
C ALA A 211 7.07 26.47 21.54
N ARG A 212 6.64 27.02 22.67
CA ARG A 212 6.50 28.48 22.87
C ARG A 212 7.48 28.96 23.93
N GLY A 213 7.89 30.21 23.80
CA GLY A 213 8.89 30.84 24.63
C GLY A 213 8.79 32.36 24.63
N ARG A 214 9.67 33.01 25.37
CA ARG A 214 9.73 34.47 25.45
C ARG A 214 10.71 35.00 24.41
N ALA A 215 10.24 35.81 23.47
CA ALA A 215 11.11 36.51 22.53
C ALA A 215 12.02 37.50 23.26
N GLY A 216 13.25 37.70 22.76
CA GLY A 216 14.21 38.58 23.42
C GLY A 216 15.51 38.79 22.67
N HIS A 217 16.37 39.66 23.21
CA HIS A 217 17.71 39.87 22.67
C HIS A 217 18.64 38.72 23.08
N GLY A 218 19.41 38.17 22.13
CA GLY A 218 20.28 37.00 22.35
C GLY A 218 21.35 37.16 23.43
N SER A 219 21.69 38.39 23.81
CA SER A 219 22.64 38.67 24.90
C SER A 219 22.04 38.54 26.31
N LYS A 220 20.72 38.39 26.45
CA LYS A 220 20.04 38.27 27.74
C LYS A 220 19.84 36.79 28.08
N VAL A 221 20.04 36.43 29.35
CA VAL A 221 19.69 35.09 29.85
C VAL A 221 18.18 34.87 29.65
N ASN A 222 17.83 33.79 28.97
CA ASN A 222 16.45 33.42 28.70
C ASN A 222 16.25 31.93 28.96
N ARG A 223 15.50 31.61 30.02
CA ARG A 223 15.15 30.23 30.38
C ARG A 223 13.87 29.75 29.71
N ASP A 224 13.09 30.67 29.13
CA ASP A 224 11.83 30.40 28.42
C ASP A 224 12.12 30.29 26.91
N ASN A 225 13.09 29.45 26.52
CA ASN A 225 13.59 29.40 25.15
C ASN A 225 12.90 28.29 24.34
N ALA A 226 12.08 28.69 23.37
CA ALA A 226 11.35 27.76 22.51
C ALA A 226 12.28 26.80 21.73
N VAL A 227 13.44 27.28 21.28
CA VAL A 227 14.42 26.47 20.53
C VAL A 227 14.97 25.37 21.42
N SER A 228 15.41 25.71 22.64
CA SER A 228 16.00 24.74 23.56
C SER A 228 14.99 23.68 24.02
N ARG A 229 13.74 24.10 24.30
CA ARG A 229 12.64 23.19 24.66
C ARG A 229 12.36 22.18 23.55
N LEU A 230 12.12 22.69 22.33
CA LEU A 230 11.82 21.83 21.19
C LEU A 230 12.98 20.92 20.83
N ALA A 231 14.21 21.44 20.81
CA ALA A 231 15.40 20.64 20.51
C ALA A 231 15.59 19.49 21.50
N ALA A 232 15.29 19.71 22.78
CA ALA A 232 15.35 18.65 23.79
C ALA A 232 14.29 17.57 23.54
N ALA A 233 13.05 17.95 23.22
CA ALA A 233 11.99 16.99 22.87
C ALA A 233 12.32 16.19 21.61
N VAL A 234 12.74 16.88 20.53
CA VAL A 234 13.17 16.25 19.28
C VAL A 234 14.32 15.26 19.50
N THR A 235 15.29 15.61 20.35
CA THR A 235 16.40 14.71 20.70
C THR A 235 15.91 13.46 21.44
N ARG A 236 14.99 13.62 22.41
CA ARG A 236 14.40 12.48 23.12
C ARG A 236 13.62 11.56 22.17
N ILE A 237 12.85 12.12 21.24
CA ILE A 237 12.10 11.37 20.23
C ILE A 237 13.05 10.59 19.32
N GLY A 238 14.05 11.24 18.74
CA GLY A 238 14.99 10.58 17.83
C GLY A 238 15.91 9.54 18.49
N ALA A 239 16.05 9.57 19.82
CA ALA A 239 16.84 8.61 20.59
C ALA A 239 15.98 7.52 21.26
N HIS A 240 14.65 7.56 21.12
CA HIS A 240 13.78 6.60 21.79
C HIS A 240 13.80 5.24 21.08
N GLU A 241 14.16 4.20 21.84
CA GLU A 241 14.08 2.81 21.39
C GLU A 241 12.69 2.25 21.68
N TRP A 242 11.92 2.02 20.61
CA TRP A 242 10.58 1.46 20.74
C TRP A 242 10.63 -0.02 21.12
N PRO A 243 9.76 -0.48 22.03
CA PRO A 243 9.71 -1.89 22.41
C PRO A 243 9.19 -2.75 21.26
N VAL A 244 9.61 -4.01 21.24
CA VAL A 244 9.07 -5.01 20.30
C VAL A 244 7.59 -5.26 20.61
N ARG A 245 6.76 -5.16 19.58
CA ARG A 245 5.32 -5.44 19.60
C ARG A 245 5.00 -6.25 18.34
N MET A 246 4.63 -7.52 18.52
CA MET A 246 4.27 -8.39 17.40
C MET A 246 2.77 -8.44 17.23
N THR A 247 2.29 -7.94 16.09
CA THR A 247 0.89 -8.13 15.70
C THR A 247 0.64 -9.58 15.29
N PRO A 248 -0.62 -10.04 15.22
CA PRO A 248 -0.94 -11.39 14.74
C PRO A 248 -0.32 -11.70 13.37
N THR A 249 -0.38 -10.76 12.42
CA THR A 249 0.24 -10.89 11.10
C THR A 249 1.74 -11.08 11.21
N VAL A 250 2.44 -10.17 11.91
CA VAL A 250 3.91 -10.23 12.04
C VAL A 250 4.37 -11.50 12.75
N ARG A 251 3.62 -11.95 13.77
CA ARG A 251 3.87 -13.24 14.44
C ARG A 251 3.79 -14.39 13.45
N ALA A 252 2.71 -14.45 12.65
CA ALA A 252 2.54 -15.49 11.65
C ALA A 252 3.64 -15.43 10.57
N SER A 253 4.04 -14.25 10.12
CA SER A 253 5.17 -14.06 9.21
C SER A 253 6.46 -14.64 9.78
N ILE A 254 6.78 -14.32 11.04
CA ILE A 254 7.98 -14.78 11.72
C ILE A 254 8.02 -16.31 11.82
N ILE A 255 6.90 -16.95 12.14
CA ILE A 255 6.81 -18.41 12.24
C ILE A 255 7.10 -19.06 10.88
N GLU A 256 6.45 -18.58 9.82
CA GLU A 256 6.66 -19.10 8.47
C GLU A 256 8.10 -18.87 7.99
N LEU A 257 8.64 -17.66 8.13
CA LEU A 257 10.01 -17.34 7.74
C LEU A 257 11.05 -18.15 8.53
N ALA A 258 10.87 -18.31 9.84
CA ALA A 258 11.75 -19.14 10.65
C ALA A 258 11.75 -20.59 10.17
N ALA A 259 10.58 -21.16 9.88
CA ALA A 259 10.44 -22.51 9.35
C ALA A 259 11.15 -22.69 8.00
N LEU A 260 11.01 -21.72 7.08
CA LEU A 260 11.72 -21.73 5.79
C LEU A 260 13.24 -21.71 5.92
N HIS A 261 13.75 -21.11 6.98
CA HIS A 261 15.18 -21.04 7.29
C HIS A 261 15.66 -22.18 8.22
N GLY A 262 14.78 -23.13 8.59
CA GLY A 262 15.11 -24.23 9.50
C GLY A 262 15.40 -23.77 10.93
N ILE A 263 14.84 -22.62 11.34
CA ILE A 263 14.99 -22.04 12.67
C ILE A 263 13.75 -22.39 13.50
N ASP A 264 13.96 -22.94 14.70
CA ASP A 264 12.88 -23.15 15.67
C ASP A 264 12.63 -21.82 16.41
N ALA A 265 11.59 -21.09 16.01
CA ALA A 265 11.22 -19.80 16.58
C ALA A 265 9.92 -19.88 17.39
N HIS A 266 9.98 -19.44 18.64
CA HIS A 266 8.84 -19.37 19.56
C HIS A 266 8.56 -17.91 19.92
N PRO A 267 7.88 -17.12 19.06
CA PRO A 267 7.65 -15.68 19.28
C PRO A 267 6.77 -15.34 20.51
N ASP A 268 6.23 -16.35 21.19
CA ASP A 268 5.48 -16.24 22.45
C ASP A 268 6.33 -16.56 23.69
N ALA A 269 7.58 -17.00 23.51
CA ALA A 269 8.47 -17.29 24.62
C ALA A 269 8.94 -15.99 25.30
N ALA A 270 9.05 -16.02 26.64
CA ALA A 270 9.43 -14.84 27.42
C ALA A 270 10.88 -14.36 27.15
N ASP A 271 11.74 -15.25 26.68
CA ASP A 271 13.13 -15.03 26.31
C ASP A 271 13.32 -14.88 24.79
N PHE A 272 12.24 -14.71 24.03
CA PHE A 272 12.32 -14.51 22.59
C PHE A 272 13.05 -13.20 22.24
N ASP A 273 14.18 -13.31 21.54
CA ASP A 273 14.94 -12.19 21.02
C ASP A 273 14.63 -11.97 19.52
N ALA A 274 13.83 -10.93 19.26
CA ALA A 274 13.45 -10.57 17.89
C ALA A 274 14.65 -10.13 17.05
N ASP A 275 15.60 -9.39 17.62
CA ASP A 275 16.73 -8.86 16.86
C ASP A 275 17.74 -9.97 16.53
N GLU A 276 17.92 -10.94 17.43
CA GLU A 276 18.69 -12.15 17.14
C GLU A 276 18.04 -12.97 16.00
N LEU A 277 16.72 -13.15 16.02
CA LEU A 277 16.02 -13.84 14.94
C LEU A 277 16.20 -13.10 13.60
N LEU A 278 16.01 -11.78 13.58
CA LEU A 278 16.20 -10.97 12.37
C LEU A 278 17.61 -11.16 11.79
N GLY A 279 18.64 -11.25 12.64
CA GLY A 279 20.01 -11.56 12.21
C GLY A 279 20.16 -12.92 11.51
N LYS A 280 19.34 -13.91 11.89
CA LYS A 280 19.35 -15.28 11.32
C LYS A 280 18.54 -15.40 10.03
N LEU A 281 17.53 -14.55 9.82
CA LEU A 281 16.67 -14.57 8.63
C LEU A 281 17.38 -14.04 7.36
N GLY A 282 18.53 -13.39 7.50
CA GLY A 282 19.27 -12.85 6.35
C GLY A 282 18.41 -11.84 5.56
N PRO A 283 18.36 -11.91 4.21
CA PRO A 283 17.54 -10.99 3.41
C PRO A 283 16.05 -11.00 3.76
N ALA A 284 15.48 -12.13 4.20
CA ALA A 284 14.06 -12.23 4.57
C ALA A 284 13.69 -11.36 5.77
N ALA A 285 14.67 -10.94 6.59
CA ALA A 285 14.45 -10.01 7.69
C ALA A 285 13.82 -8.68 7.22
N ALA A 286 14.06 -8.27 5.96
CA ALA A 286 13.49 -7.05 5.39
C ALA A 286 11.94 -7.06 5.38
N LEU A 287 11.30 -8.24 5.37
CA LEU A 287 9.84 -8.36 5.38
C LEU A 287 9.20 -8.08 6.75
N VAL A 288 9.97 -8.17 7.84
CA VAL A 288 9.45 -8.09 9.22
C VAL A 288 10.14 -7.04 10.09
N ALA A 289 11.43 -6.73 9.85
CA ALA A 289 12.18 -5.77 10.66
C ALA A 289 11.53 -4.38 10.78
N PRO A 290 10.94 -3.80 9.72
CA PRO A 290 10.30 -2.48 9.81
C PRO A 290 8.96 -2.46 10.57
N VAL A 291 8.41 -3.62 10.92
CA VAL A 291 7.03 -3.76 11.41
C VAL A 291 6.92 -4.50 12.75
N ILE A 292 8.04 -4.73 13.44
CA ILE A 292 8.04 -5.30 14.81
C ILE A 292 8.03 -4.23 15.91
N ARG A 293 8.09 -2.95 15.54
CA ARG A 293 8.09 -1.81 16.47
C ARG A 293 7.33 -0.62 15.89
N ASN A 294 6.81 0.23 16.78
CA ASN A 294 6.49 1.62 16.43
C ASN A 294 7.78 2.38 16.05
N SER A 295 7.65 3.55 15.41
CA SER A 295 8.79 4.42 15.13
C SER A 295 8.37 5.88 15.07
N ALA A 296 9.26 6.79 15.42
CA ALA A 296 9.06 8.23 15.35
C ALA A 296 10.37 8.92 14.96
N ASN A 297 10.44 9.48 13.76
CA ASN A 297 11.65 10.07 13.20
C ASN A 297 11.47 11.59 13.01
N PRO A 298 12.28 12.45 13.66
CA PRO A 298 12.27 13.88 13.36
C PRO A 298 12.72 14.16 11.93
N THR A 299 11.92 14.92 11.17
CA THR A 299 12.15 15.17 9.74
C THR A 299 12.37 16.64 9.40
N MET A 300 11.75 17.57 10.15
CA MET A 300 11.90 19.01 9.93
C MET A 300 12.01 19.78 11.24
N LEU A 301 12.75 20.89 11.22
CA LEU A 301 12.91 21.80 12.36
C LEU A 301 13.02 23.24 11.87
N SER A 302 12.23 24.16 12.45
CA SER A 302 12.21 25.58 12.07
C SER A 302 12.08 26.48 13.30
N ALA A 303 13.01 27.44 13.43
CA ALA A 303 12.96 28.48 14.47
C ALA A 303 13.88 29.68 14.18
N GLY A 304 13.41 30.89 14.52
CA GLY A 304 14.21 32.11 14.44
C GLY A 304 14.43 32.63 13.02
N TYR A 305 14.88 33.88 12.94
CA TYR A 305 15.17 34.56 11.65
C TYR A 305 16.39 35.48 11.72
N LYS A 306 17.00 35.65 12.91
CA LYS A 306 18.18 36.49 13.12
C LYS A 306 18.95 36.02 14.36
N VAL A 307 20.27 35.89 14.25
CA VAL A 307 21.14 35.29 15.29
C VAL A 307 21.04 35.95 16.67
N ASN A 308 20.83 37.27 16.74
CA ASN A 308 20.75 38.00 18.01
C ASN A 308 19.31 38.19 18.51
N VAL A 309 18.34 37.47 17.94
CA VAL A 309 16.93 37.50 18.34
C VAL A 309 16.51 36.10 18.76
N ILE A 310 16.14 35.95 20.03
CA ILE A 310 15.55 34.72 20.57
C ILE A 310 14.09 34.67 20.06
N PRO A 311 13.67 33.62 19.34
CA PRO A 311 12.30 33.52 18.83
C PRO A 311 11.31 33.19 19.94
N GLY A 312 10.06 33.62 19.75
CA GLY A 312 8.96 33.27 20.66
C GLY A 312 8.35 31.88 20.42
N SER A 313 8.71 31.22 19.32
CA SER A 313 8.21 29.90 18.96
C SER A 313 9.25 29.09 18.16
N ALA A 314 9.10 27.78 18.19
CA ALA A 314 9.83 26.83 17.36
C ALA A 314 8.87 25.71 16.96
N THR A 315 9.04 25.16 15.75
CA THR A 315 8.21 24.08 15.22
C THR A 315 9.07 22.96 14.64
N ALA A 316 8.67 21.71 14.89
CA ALA A 316 9.28 20.53 14.29
C ALA A 316 8.21 19.60 13.71
N TYR A 317 8.63 18.72 12.80
CA TYR A 317 7.79 17.65 12.28
C TYR A 317 8.46 16.30 12.53
N VAL A 318 7.63 15.30 12.84
CA VAL A 318 8.04 13.92 13.13
C VAL A 318 7.20 12.98 12.28
N ASP A 319 7.85 12.08 11.54
CA ASP A 319 7.19 10.95 10.88
C ASP A 319 7.07 9.80 11.88
N GLY A 320 5.87 9.64 12.42
CA GLY A 320 5.46 8.51 13.23
C GLY A 320 4.84 7.40 12.40
N ARG A 321 5.15 6.15 12.74
CA ARG A 321 4.50 4.97 12.17
C ARG A 321 4.02 4.07 13.30
N ILE A 322 2.74 3.71 13.27
CA ILE A 322 2.05 3.04 14.36
C ILE A 322 1.70 1.60 13.96
N LEU A 323 1.98 0.63 14.81
CA LEU A 323 1.55 -0.75 14.61
C LEU A 323 0.06 -0.91 14.94
N PRO A 324 -0.64 -1.84 14.28
CA PRO A 324 -1.99 -2.23 14.67
C PRO A 324 -2.13 -2.50 16.17
N GLY A 325 -3.09 -1.83 16.82
CA GLY A 325 -3.35 -1.95 18.25
C GLY A 325 -2.37 -1.21 19.19
N ALA A 326 -1.36 -0.51 18.66
CA ALA A 326 -0.33 0.16 19.46
C ALA A 326 -0.47 1.70 19.54
N GLU A 327 -1.63 2.25 19.18
CA GLU A 327 -1.87 3.70 19.13
C GLU A 327 -1.79 4.36 20.51
N ALA A 328 -2.43 3.76 21.53
CA ALA A 328 -2.41 4.30 22.89
C ALA A 328 -0.99 4.30 23.48
N GLU A 329 -0.18 3.27 23.21
CA GLU A 329 1.24 3.23 23.60
C GLU A 329 2.01 4.35 22.89
N PHE A 330 1.78 4.53 21.58
CA PHE A 330 2.42 5.58 20.81
C PHE A 330 2.13 6.98 21.38
N HIS A 331 0.86 7.31 21.64
CA HIS A 331 0.47 8.61 22.20
C HIS A 331 1.06 8.84 23.58
N ALA A 332 0.97 7.86 24.48
CA ALA A 332 1.52 7.98 25.83
C ALA A 332 3.04 8.21 25.81
N THR A 333 3.77 7.50 24.94
CA THR A 333 5.20 7.71 24.73
C THR A 333 5.49 9.10 24.17
N LEU A 334 4.71 9.59 23.20
CA LEU A 334 4.90 10.94 22.66
C LEU A 334 4.64 12.03 23.71
N ASP A 335 3.64 11.87 24.56
CA ASP A 335 3.36 12.78 25.69
C ASP A 335 4.53 12.83 26.68
N GLU A 336 5.10 11.67 27.03
CA GLU A 336 6.27 11.59 27.89
C GLU A 336 7.50 12.27 27.25
N LEU A 337 7.76 11.96 25.98
CA LEU A 337 8.94 12.46 25.27
C LEU A 337 8.85 13.95 24.95
N THR A 338 7.66 14.50 24.73
CA THR A 338 7.47 15.95 24.51
C THR A 338 7.47 16.71 25.83
N GLY A 339 6.86 16.16 26.87
CA GLY A 339 6.70 16.78 28.18
C GLY A 339 5.77 18.00 28.13
N PRO A 340 5.56 18.70 29.26
CA PRO A 340 4.53 19.72 29.37
C PRO A 340 4.83 21.05 28.64
N GLU A 341 6.02 21.19 28.05
CA GLU A 341 6.48 22.44 27.42
C GLU A 341 6.45 22.42 25.89
N VAL A 342 6.07 21.29 25.29
CA VAL A 342 5.98 21.10 23.83
C VAL A 342 4.64 20.46 23.53
N ASP A 343 3.78 21.19 22.82
CA ASP A 343 2.51 20.67 22.34
C ASP A 343 2.77 19.85 21.05
N TRP A 344 1.95 18.84 20.80
CA TRP A 344 1.95 18.12 19.53
C TRP A 344 0.53 17.87 19.01
N ASP A 345 0.38 17.86 17.70
CA ASP A 345 -0.87 17.58 16.99
C ASP A 345 -0.61 16.81 15.69
N TYR A 346 -1.62 16.14 15.16
CA TYR A 346 -1.52 15.48 13.85
C TYR A 346 -1.55 16.53 12.74
N TYR A 347 -0.46 16.58 11.96
CA TYR A 347 -0.45 17.27 10.67
C TYR A 347 -1.17 16.43 9.60
N HIS A 348 -0.93 15.11 9.62
CA HIS A 348 -1.64 14.12 8.81
C HIS A 348 -1.63 12.79 9.57
N GLY A 349 -2.74 12.04 9.53
CA GLY A 349 -2.90 10.78 10.25
C GLY A 349 -3.68 9.76 9.45
N GLY A 350 -3.26 8.51 9.52
CA GLY A 350 -3.94 7.37 8.92
C GLY A 350 -3.91 6.18 9.87
N VAL A 351 -5.02 5.43 9.96
CA VAL A 351 -5.14 4.27 10.85
C VAL A 351 -4.19 3.14 10.44
N ALA A 352 -3.85 2.28 11.41
CA ALA A 352 -3.18 1.00 11.15
C ALA A 352 -4.22 -0.07 10.85
N LEU A 353 -3.91 -1.02 9.97
CA LEU A 353 -4.83 -2.08 9.55
C LEU A 353 -4.30 -3.46 9.95
N GLU A 354 -5.21 -4.36 10.29
CA GLU A 354 -4.93 -5.77 10.57
C GLU A 354 -6.10 -6.62 10.08
N ALA A 355 -5.79 -7.62 9.26
CA ALA A 355 -6.72 -8.58 8.70
C ALA A 355 -6.39 -10.00 9.21
N PRO A 356 -7.40 -10.88 9.38
CA PRO A 356 -7.19 -12.23 9.89
C PRO A 356 -6.46 -13.13 8.89
N VAL A 357 -5.29 -13.64 9.28
CA VAL A 357 -4.45 -14.54 8.48
C VAL A 357 -4.93 -16.00 8.45
N ASP A 358 -5.84 -16.36 9.36
CA ASP A 358 -6.50 -17.68 9.46
C ASP A 358 -7.88 -17.70 8.78
N SER A 359 -8.26 -16.63 8.07
CA SER A 359 -9.54 -16.51 7.40
C SER A 359 -9.64 -17.38 6.14
N PRO A 360 -10.86 -17.81 5.73
CA PRO A 360 -11.06 -18.48 4.45
C PRO A 360 -10.53 -17.68 3.26
N THR A 361 -10.60 -16.35 3.32
CA THR A 361 -10.12 -15.46 2.26
C THR A 361 -8.61 -15.47 2.14
N PHE A 362 -7.88 -15.37 3.25
CA PHE A 362 -6.41 -15.50 3.23
C PHE A 362 -5.99 -16.87 2.68
N GLN A 363 -6.67 -17.96 3.08
CA GLN A 363 -6.38 -19.30 2.56
C GLN A 363 -6.63 -19.42 1.04
N LYS A 364 -7.66 -18.75 0.49
CA LYS A 364 -7.91 -18.73 -0.96
C LYS A 364 -6.86 -17.91 -1.73
N LEU A 365 -6.40 -16.79 -1.18
CA LEU A 365 -5.31 -15.99 -1.74
C LEU A 365 -4.01 -16.83 -1.81
N LYS A 366 -3.69 -17.52 -0.70
CA LYS A 366 -2.58 -18.48 -0.61
C LYS A 366 -2.70 -19.57 -1.67
N ALA A 367 -3.83 -20.25 -1.72
CA ALA A 367 -4.07 -21.34 -2.67
C ALA A 367 -3.96 -20.89 -4.14
N ALA A 368 -4.37 -19.66 -4.45
CA ALA A 368 -4.24 -19.12 -5.80
C ALA A 368 -2.78 -18.92 -6.22
N LEU A 369 -1.92 -18.45 -5.31
CA LEU A 369 -0.48 -18.35 -5.57
C LEU A 369 0.16 -19.74 -5.70
N GLU A 370 -0.09 -20.65 -4.75
CA GLU A 370 0.46 -22.01 -4.75
C GLU A 370 0.07 -22.81 -6.01
N ARG A 371 -1.10 -22.54 -6.60
CA ARG A 371 -1.52 -23.15 -7.86
C ARG A 371 -0.58 -22.83 -9.03
N PHE A 372 -0.06 -21.61 -9.11
CA PHE A 372 0.77 -21.15 -10.23
C PHE A 372 2.26 -21.02 -9.87
N ALA A 373 2.60 -21.06 -8.59
CA ALA A 373 3.96 -21.09 -8.05
C ALA A 373 4.06 -22.18 -6.96
N PRO A 374 4.03 -23.47 -7.33
CA PRO A 374 4.00 -24.58 -6.38
C PRO A 374 5.28 -24.73 -5.55
N GLU A 375 6.38 -24.12 -5.99
CA GLU A 375 7.66 -24.05 -5.26
C GLU A 375 7.79 -22.75 -4.46
N GLY A 376 6.85 -21.82 -4.59
CA GLY A 376 6.81 -20.56 -3.87
C GLY A 376 6.22 -20.71 -2.47
N HIS A 377 6.66 -19.85 -1.56
CA HIS A 377 6.23 -19.88 -0.17
C HIS A 377 5.43 -18.62 0.19
N VAL A 378 4.16 -18.81 0.52
CA VAL A 378 3.29 -17.70 0.94
C VAL A 378 3.54 -17.35 2.41
N VAL A 379 3.73 -16.06 2.69
CA VAL A 379 4.00 -15.55 4.04
C VAL A 379 3.05 -14.38 4.31
N PRO A 380 2.39 -14.29 5.48
CA PRO A 380 1.64 -13.09 5.86
C PRO A 380 2.55 -11.86 5.87
N TYR A 381 2.03 -10.68 5.54
CA TYR A 381 2.84 -9.48 5.41
C TYR A 381 2.15 -8.28 6.05
N CYS A 382 2.91 -7.55 6.86
CA CYS A 382 2.51 -6.23 7.32
C CYS A 382 3.34 -5.19 6.56
N MET A 383 2.65 -4.35 5.81
CA MET A 383 3.26 -3.26 5.07
C MET A 383 3.66 -2.12 6.01
N SER A 384 4.84 -1.54 5.76
CA SER A 384 5.33 -0.38 6.51
C SER A 384 4.66 0.96 6.13
N GLY A 385 4.13 1.04 4.91
CA GLY A 385 3.30 2.14 4.41
C GLY A 385 1.81 1.93 4.69
N GLY A 386 0.96 2.47 3.83
CA GLY A 386 -0.48 2.28 3.87
C GLY A 386 -1.10 2.52 2.51
N THR A 387 -2.33 2.04 2.33
CA THR A 387 -3.05 2.06 1.05
C THR A 387 -4.46 2.65 1.22
N ASP A 388 -5.16 2.79 0.10
CA ASP A 388 -6.60 3.12 0.06
C ASP A 388 -7.50 2.14 0.85
N ALA A 389 -7.01 0.93 1.18
CA ALA A 389 -7.75 -0.02 2.03
C ALA A 389 -8.18 0.63 3.36
N LYS A 390 -7.39 1.60 3.86
CA LYS A 390 -7.71 2.37 5.07
C LYS A 390 -9.05 3.08 4.97
N GLN A 391 -9.38 3.64 3.81
CA GLN A 391 -10.64 4.35 3.62
C GLN A 391 -11.82 3.39 3.66
N PHE A 392 -11.70 2.23 3.00
CA PHE A 392 -12.75 1.22 2.93
C PHE A 392 -13.03 0.52 4.26
N THR A 393 -12.06 0.49 5.19
CA THR A 393 -12.29 -0.05 6.54
C THR A 393 -13.37 0.71 7.32
N ARG A 394 -13.61 1.99 6.97
CA ARG A 394 -14.69 2.80 7.54
C ARG A 394 -16.09 2.26 7.19
N LEU A 395 -16.19 1.46 6.14
CA LEU A 395 -17.40 0.73 5.73
C LEU A 395 -17.45 -0.70 6.31
N GLY A 396 -16.47 -1.10 7.13
CA GLY A 396 -16.36 -2.45 7.68
C GLY A 396 -15.72 -3.47 6.73
N ILE A 397 -15.10 -3.03 5.63
CA ILE A 397 -14.46 -3.90 4.65
C ILE A 397 -13.05 -4.28 5.15
N THR A 398 -12.79 -5.59 5.25
CA THR A 398 -11.47 -6.11 5.61
C THR A 398 -10.59 -6.24 4.37
N GLY A 399 -9.52 -5.46 4.27
CA GLY A 399 -8.61 -5.44 3.12
C GLY A 399 -7.43 -6.39 3.23
N TYR A 400 -7.03 -7.01 2.11
CA TYR A 400 -5.78 -7.75 1.95
C TYR A 400 -4.96 -7.18 0.79
N GLY A 401 -3.65 -7.10 0.96
CA GLY A 401 -2.74 -6.73 -0.13
C GLY A 401 -2.45 -7.90 -1.06
N PHE A 402 -2.86 -7.80 -2.31
CA PHE A 402 -2.79 -8.88 -3.29
C PHE A 402 -2.81 -8.39 -4.76
N ALA A 403 -1.66 -7.92 -5.23
CA ALA A 403 -1.36 -7.63 -6.63
C ALA A 403 -0.32 -8.65 -7.17
N PRO A 404 -0.75 -9.89 -7.50
CA PRO A 404 0.17 -11.00 -7.68
C PRO A 404 1.09 -10.82 -8.90
N LEU A 405 2.39 -10.87 -8.68
CA LEU A 405 3.40 -10.80 -9.74
C LEU A 405 4.54 -11.77 -9.43
N ARG A 406 4.89 -12.62 -10.41
CA ARG A 406 6.08 -13.46 -10.32
C ARG A 406 7.27 -12.77 -10.97
N LEU A 407 8.17 -12.24 -10.16
CA LEU A 407 9.30 -11.45 -10.63
C LEU A 407 10.56 -12.30 -10.77
N PRO A 408 11.43 -12.02 -11.75
CA PRO A 408 12.71 -12.71 -11.88
C PRO A 408 13.66 -12.33 -10.74
N ALA A 409 14.53 -13.26 -10.36
CA ALA A 409 15.60 -12.99 -9.40
C ALA A 409 16.51 -11.85 -9.89
N GLY A 410 16.91 -10.97 -8.97
CA GLY A 410 17.78 -9.83 -9.27
C GLY A 410 17.06 -8.55 -9.74
N LEU A 411 15.74 -8.59 -9.95
CA LEU A 411 14.93 -7.39 -10.10
C LEU A 411 14.56 -6.84 -8.72
N ASP A 412 15.13 -5.70 -8.33
CA ASP A 412 14.81 -5.03 -7.08
C ASP A 412 13.47 -4.28 -7.18
N TYR A 413 12.37 -5.01 -7.02
CA TYR A 413 11.02 -4.45 -7.13
C TYR A 413 10.71 -3.37 -6.11
N GLN A 414 11.22 -3.53 -4.88
CA GLN A 414 11.01 -2.55 -3.81
C GLN A 414 11.67 -1.22 -4.15
N ALA A 415 12.84 -1.24 -4.79
CA ALA A 415 13.47 -0.01 -5.28
C ALA A 415 12.76 0.63 -6.49
N LEU A 416 11.87 -0.10 -7.18
CA LEU A 416 11.10 0.45 -8.29
C LEU A 416 9.87 1.24 -7.84
N PHE A 417 9.34 0.99 -6.63
CA PHE A 417 8.31 1.84 -6.03
C PHE A 417 8.82 3.27 -5.91
N HIS A 418 8.13 4.19 -6.58
CA HIS A 418 8.48 5.61 -6.71
C HIS A 418 9.86 5.86 -7.36
N GLY A 419 10.56 4.80 -7.78
CA GLY A 419 11.91 4.83 -8.31
C GLY A 419 11.96 5.30 -9.77
N VAL A 420 13.18 5.58 -10.22
CA VAL A 420 13.48 5.82 -11.65
C VAL A 420 13.49 4.48 -12.39
N ASP A 421 13.16 4.50 -13.68
CA ASP A 421 13.19 3.31 -14.54
C ASP A 421 12.23 2.19 -14.10
N GLU A 422 11.12 2.58 -13.46
CA GLU A 422 10.01 1.69 -13.12
C GLU A 422 9.53 0.92 -14.35
N ARG A 423 9.34 -0.38 -14.17
CA ARG A 423 8.97 -1.32 -15.22
C ARG A 423 8.46 -2.63 -14.63
N VAL A 424 7.63 -3.33 -15.39
CA VAL A 424 7.09 -4.63 -14.99
C VAL A 424 7.34 -5.68 -16.08
N PRO A 425 7.83 -6.88 -15.73
CA PRO A 425 7.96 -7.98 -16.69
C PRO A 425 6.62 -8.40 -17.27
N VAL A 426 6.59 -8.62 -18.58
CA VAL A 426 5.40 -9.12 -19.30
C VAL A 426 4.96 -10.47 -18.73
N ASP A 427 5.91 -11.37 -18.45
CA ASP A 427 5.59 -12.68 -17.85
C ASP A 427 5.04 -12.56 -16.42
N ALA A 428 5.41 -11.51 -15.69
CA ALA A 428 4.84 -11.24 -14.36
C ALA A 428 3.37 -10.80 -14.46
N LEU A 429 3.03 -9.95 -15.44
CA LEU A 429 1.65 -9.58 -15.75
C LEU A 429 0.82 -10.81 -16.14
N HIS A 430 1.36 -11.68 -17.00
CA HIS A 430 0.71 -12.92 -17.39
C HIS A 430 0.45 -13.85 -16.19
N PHE A 431 1.43 -13.97 -15.29
CA PHE A 431 1.27 -14.73 -14.05
C PHE A 431 0.14 -14.14 -13.19
N GLY A 432 0.14 -12.82 -12.99
CA GLY A 432 -0.85 -12.15 -12.16
C GLY A 432 -2.28 -12.27 -12.69
N VAL A 433 -2.49 -12.15 -14.00
CA VAL A 433 -3.80 -12.41 -14.63
C VAL A 433 -4.31 -13.82 -14.31
N ARG A 434 -3.45 -14.84 -14.40
CA ARG A 434 -3.85 -16.24 -14.12
C ARG A 434 -4.20 -16.44 -12.64
N VAL A 435 -3.40 -15.87 -11.73
CA VAL A 435 -3.64 -15.94 -10.29
C VAL A 435 -4.94 -15.23 -9.92
N LEU A 436 -5.16 -14.01 -10.42
CA LEU A 436 -6.38 -13.24 -10.16
C LEU A 436 -7.63 -13.90 -10.75
N ASP A 437 -7.58 -14.38 -12.00
CA ASP A 437 -8.67 -15.13 -12.62
C ASP A 437 -9.08 -16.33 -11.75
N HIS A 438 -8.09 -17.08 -11.24
CA HIS A 438 -8.34 -18.22 -10.38
C HIS A 438 -8.93 -17.80 -9.03
N TYR A 439 -8.29 -16.85 -8.34
CA TYR A 439 -8.74 -16.36 -7.04
C TYR A 439 -10.17 -15.84 -7.12
N LEU A 440 -10.46 -14.90 -8.03
CA LEU A 440 -11.75 -14.22 -8.12
C LEU A 440 -12.90 -15.18 -8.49
N ARG A 441 -12.64 -16.26 -9.22
CA ARG A 441 -13.64 -17.33 -9.46
C ARG A 441 -13.92 -18.18 -8.22
N SER A 442 -12.91 -18.35 -7.36
CA SER A 442 -12.99 -19.17 -6.15
C SER A 442 -13.41 -18.41 -4.89
N ALA A 443 -13.44 -17.08 -4.97
CA ALA A 443 -13.63 -16.14 -3.86
C ALA A 443 -14.92 -16.35 -3.06
#